data_AF-A0A6L7ZYN2-F1
#
_entry.id   AF-A0A6L7ZYN2-F1
#
_cell.length_a   1.000
_cell.length_b   1.000
_cell.length_c   1.000
_cell.angle_alpha   90.00
_cell.angle_beta   90.00
_cell.angle_gamma   90.00
#
_symmetry.space_group_name_H-M   'P 1'
#
loop_
_entity.id
_entity.type
_entity.pdbx_description
1 polymer ?
#
loop_
_entity_poly.entity_id
_entity_poly.type
_entity_poly.pdbx_seq_one_letter_code
_entity_poly.pdbx_strand_id
1 'polypeptide(L)'
;MEQPESWFAADYAGARAKFRAAAERAGAALETRVNPNARQPDGGELTTDVARLGPAPEAAAGVLIVSSGTHGVEGFCGSGCQVGMLETGAFDLLPADCALVLVHAINPYGFAWLRRVTEHNIDLNRNNLDHGAGHPANEKYAEIHAWLTPRDWTGPGRERADAAIAAYIREHGMFAFQEAVSGGQYDFPDGLFFGGRALSWSAQTWRAIVDAHCRGARRVAHLDFHTGLGDHGACEIISVEGAGGAGAGRARRWYGAAVKSPERNDSL
;
A
#
# COMPACT_ATOMS: atom_id res chain seq x y z
N MET A 1 6.39 -1.05 30.63
CA MET A 1 5.63 0.00 29.94
C MET A 1 6.03 -0.14 28.48
N GLU A 2 5.10 -0.53 27.63
CA GLU A 2 5.37 -0.63 26.19
C GLU A 2 5.82 0.75 25.70
N GLN A 3 6.87 0.77 24.91
CA GLN A 3 7.42 1.95 24.25
C GLN A 3 7.09 1.80 22.77
N PRO A 4 5.95 2.32 22.28
CA PRO A 4 5.53 2.13 20.89
C PRO A 4 6.60 2.55 19.87
N GLU A 5 7.43 3.53 20.21
CA GLU A 5 8.59 3.96 19.43
C GLU A 5 9.56 2.83 19.12
N SER A 6 9.68 1.82 20.00
CA SER A 6 10.56 0.67 19.82
C SER A 6 10.09 -0.27 18.72
N TRP A 7 8.83 -0.18 18.29
CA TRP A 7 8.27 -0.99 17.19
C TRP A 7 8.71 -0.51 15.81
N PHE A 8 9.04 0.78 15.67
CA PHE A 8 9.39 1.39 14.40
C PHE A 8 10.89 1.29 14.11
N ALA A 9 11.28 1.19 12.85
CA ALA A 9 12.68 1.13 12.42
C ALA A 9 13.04 2.30 11.52
N ALA A 10 14.35 2.57 11.40
CA ALA A 10 14.88 3.65 10.57
C ALA A 10 15.12 3.23 9.11
N ASP A 11 15.17 1.93 8.83
CA ASP A 11 15.37 1.36 7.50
C ASP A 11 14.55 0.07 7.30
N TYR A 12 14.50 -0.41 6.06
CA TYR A 12 13.79 -1.64 5.69
C TYR A 12 14.37 -2.88 6.38
N ALA A 13 15.70 -3.00 6.46
CA ALA A 13 16.36 -4.16 7.06
C ALA A 13 16.00 -4.31 8.55
N GLY A 14 16.04 -3.21 9.30
CA GLY A 14 15.61 -3.13 10.69
C GLY A 14 14.11 -3.37 10.85
N ALA A 15 13.27 -2.80 9.98
CA ALA A 15 11.83 -3.03 9.99
C ALA A 15 11.50 -4.52 9.82
N ARG A 16 12.14 -5.16 8.84
CA ARG A 16 12.02 -6.59 8.57
C ARG A 16 12.48 -7.44 9.75
N ALA A 17 13.65 -7.12 10.33
CA ALA A 17 14.18 -7.86 11.47
C ALA A 17 13.24 -7.77 12.68
N LYS A 18 12.70 -6.59 12.97
CA LYS A 18 11.71 -6.40 14.05
C LYS A 18 10.43 -7.19 13.80
N PHE A 19 9.86 -7.11 12.60
CA PHE A 19 8.66 -7.86 12.21
C PHE A 19 8.85 -9.37 12.41
N ARG A 20 9.93 -9.94 11.87
CA ARG A 20 10.21 -11.37 11.98
C ARG A 20 10.40 -11.80 13.42
N ALA A 21 11.18 -11.04 14.21
CA ALA A 21 11.41 -11.35 15.61
C ALA A 21 10.12 -11.28 16.44
N ALA A 22 9.25 -10.30 16.19
CA ALA A 22 7.94 -10.21 16.84
C ALA A 22 7.01 -11.37 16.44
N ALA A 23 7.01 -11.75 15.16
CA ALA A 23 6.23 -12.86 14.65
C ALA A 23 6.67 -14.20 15.26
N GLU A 24 7.99 -14.44 15.37
CA GLU A 24 8.55 -15.61 16.04
C GLU A 24 8.16 -15.67 17.53
N ARG A 25 8.25 -14.54 18.26
CA ARG A 25 7.82 -14.46 19.66
C ARG A 25 6.33 -14.75 19.84
N ALA A 26 5.50 -14.30 18.90
CA ALA A 26 4.06 -14.56 18.88
C ALA A 26 3.70 -16.00 18.46
N GLY A 27 4.67 -16.81 18.04
CA GLY A 27 4.43 -18.18 17.56
C GLY A 27 3.77 -18.23 16.17
N ALA A 28 3.94 -17.19 15.36
CA ALA A 28 3.37 -17.13 14.01
C ALA A 28 4.09 -18.07 13.04
N ALA A 29 3.34 -18.69 12.14
CA ALA A 29 3.94 -19.36 10.98
C ALA A 29 4.47 -18.30 10.01
N LEU A 30 5.76 -18.37 9.67
CA LEU A 30 6.44 -17.43 8.79
C LEU A 30 6.68 -18.01 7.40
N GLU A 31 6.40 -17.20 6.39
CA GLU A 31 6.70 -17.45 4.98
C GLU A 31 7.47 -16.26 4.40
N THR A 32 8.41 -16.50 3.50
CA THR A 32 9.20 -15.45 2.84
C THR A 32 9.14 -15.61 1.32
N ARG A 33 8.88 -14.52 0.61
CA ARG A 33 8.88 -14.42 -0.85
C ARG A 33 9.98 -13.44 -1.27
N VAL A 34 11.00 -13.92 -1.96
CA VAL A 34 12.12 -13.08 -2.43
C VAL A 34 11.74 -12.36 -3.72
N ASN A 35 11.98 -11.05 -3.79
CA ASN A 35 11.89 -10.27 -5.02
C ASN A 35 13.16 -10.49 -5.85
N PRO A 36 13.08 -11.19 -7.01
CA PRO A 36 14.26 -11.48 -7.80
C PRO A 36 14.77 -10.27 -8.59
N ASN A 37 13.93 -9.25 -8.80
CA ASN A 37 14.17 -8.18 -9.77
C ASN A 37 15.11 -7.07 -9.27
N ALA A 38 15.33 -6.97 -7.96
CA ALA A 38 16.13 -5.92 -7.36
C ALA A 38 16.81 -6.37 -6.07
N ARG A 39 17.65 -5.49 -5.53
CA ARG A 39 18.31 -5.65 -4.23
C ARG A 39 18.12 -4.40 -3.40
N GLN A 40 18.36 -4.52 -2.10
CA GLN A 40 18.48 -3.38 -1.20
C GLN A 40 19.66 -2.49 -1.60
N PRO A 41 19.73 -1.24 -1.12
CA PRO A 41 20.88 -0.35 -1.36
C PRO A 41 22.24 -0.94 -0.94
N ASP A 42 22.25 -1.79 0.09
CA ASP A 42 23.44 -2.50 0.58
C ASP A 42 23.72 -3.84 -0.14
N GLY A 43 22.91 -4.20 -1.13
CA GLY A 43 23.00 -5.46 -1.87
C GLY A 43 22.22 -6.62 -1.26
N GLY A 44 21.58 -6.43 -0.10
CA GLY A 44 20.73 -7.43 0.56
C GLY A 44 19.50 -7.84 -0.25
N GLU A 45 18.91 -8.97 0.11
CA GLU A 45 17.68 -9.45 -0.53
C GLU A 45 16.48 -8.58 -0.15
N LEU A 46 15.61 -8.33 -1.14
CA LEU A 46 14.31 -7.72 -0.92
C LEU A 46 13.26 -8.82 -0.81
N THR A 47 12.45 -8.79 0.24
CA THR A 47 11.47 -9.85 0.50
C THR A 47 10.13 -9.33 1.00
N THR A 48 9.07 -10.04 0.66
CA THR A 48 7.78 -9.97 1.33
C THR A 48 7.71 -11.14 2.31
N ASP A 49 7.72 -10.85 3.61
CA ASP A 49 7.49 -11.81 4.68
C ASP A 49 6.02 -11.81 5.08
N VAL A 50 5.48 -13.00 5.35
CA VAL A 50 4.09 -13.19 5.79
C VAL A 50 4.12 -13.93 7.12
N ALA A 51 3.44 -13.36 8.12
CA ALA A 51 3.25 -13.99 9.42
C ALA A 51 1.77 -14.38 9.60
N ARG A 52 1.51 -15.60 10.05
CA ARG A 52 0.16 -16.11 10.25
C ARG A 52 -0.05 -16.66 11.65
N LEU A 53 -1.11 -16.19 12.31
CA LEU A 53 -1.60 -16.69 13.58
C LEU A 53 -3.02 -17.24 13.41
N GLY A 54 -3.32 -18.36 14.09
CA GLY A 54 -4.64 -19.00 14.06
C GLY A 54 -4.77 -20.23 13.15
N PRO A 55 -6.00 -20.75 12.98
CA PRO A 55 -6.29 -22.02 12.29
C PRO A 55 -5.77 -22.02 10.86
N ALA A 56 -5.28 -23.13 10.29
CA ALA A 56 -4.79 -23.25 8.89
C ALA A 56 -5.77 -22.65 7.84
N PRO A 57 -5.32 -22.26 6.62
CA PRO A 57 -6.16 -21.56 5.64
C PRO A 57 -7.52 -22.23 5.42
N GLU A 58 -7.54 -23.53 5.16
CA GLU A 58 -8.74 -24.34 4.94
C GLU A 58 -9.67 -24.46 6.16
N ALA A 59 -9.18 -24.17 7.37
CA ALA A 59 -9.92 -24.23 8.62
C ALA A 59 -10.38 -22.85 9.13
N ALA A 60 -9.83 -21.76 8.59
CA ALA A 60 -10.17 -20.40 9.01
C ALA A 60 -11.49 -19.95 8.36
N ALA A 61 -12.53 -19.74 9.16
CA ALA A 61 -13.81 -19.23 8.68
C ALA A 61 -13.76 -17.71 8.41
N GLY A 62 -12.85 -17.00 9.09
CA GLY A 62 -12.57 -15.58 8.87
C GLY A 62 -11.06 -15.30 8.79
N VAL A 63 -10.67 -14.31 7.99
CA VAL A 63 -9.27 -13.86 7.91
C VAL A 63 -9.23 -12.34 8.02
N LEU A 64 -8.43 -11.84 8.97
CA LEU A 64 -7.97 -10.46 8.97
C LEU A 64 -6.58 -10.44 8.33
N ILE A 65 -6.47 -9.92 7.11
CA ILE A 65 -5.20 -9.68 6.44
C ILE A 65 -4.81 -8.21 6.61
N VAL A 66 -3.58 -7.97 7.05
CA VAL A 66 -3.04 -6.62 7.29
C VAL A 66 -1.76 -6.46 6.51
N SER A 67 -1.73 -5.53 5.57
CA SER A 67 -0.56 -5.25 4.75
C SER A 67 0.09 -3.92 5.10
N SER A 68 1.37 -3.83 4.78
CA SER A 68 2.15 -2.60 4.81
C SER A 68 2.92 -2.44 3.50
N GLY A 69 3.27 -1.18 3.21
CA GLY A 69 4.17 -0.84 2.13
C GLY A 69 3.61 -1.13 0.74
N THR A 70 2.30 -0.94 0.49
CA THR A 70 1.78 -0.85 -0.88
C THR A 70 2.44 0.30 -1.63
N HIS A 71 2.47 1.48 -1.01
CA HIS A 71 3.47 2.50 -1.32
C HIS A 71 4.69 2.25 -0.45
N GLY A 72 5.83 1.97 -1.07
CA GLY A 72 6.96 1.40 -0.34
C GLY A 72 7.44 2.27 0.84
N VAL A 73 7.60 3.57 0.64
CA VAL A 73 8.02 4.53 1.68
C VAL A 73 7.05 4.63 2.86
N GLU A 74 5.79 4.24 2.69
CA GLU A 74 4.80 4.22 3.78
C GLU A 74 4.92 2.95 4.64
N GLY A 75 5.78 2.01 4.22
CA GLY A 75 6.07 0.76 4.92
C GLY A 75 6.61 0.95 6.34
N PHE A 76 7.29 2.07 6.64
CA PHE A 76 7.80 2.35 8.00
C PHE A 76 6.68 2.38 9.03
N CYS A 77 5.60 3.10 8.73
CA CYS A 77 4.46 3.23 9.62
C CYS A 77 3.74 1.88 9.74
N GLY A 78 3.39 1.26 8.61
CA GLY A 78 2.68 -0.01 8.60
C GLY A 78 3.45 -1.14 9.28
N SER A 79 4.78 -1.19 9.11
CA SER A 79 5.66 -2.17 9.76
C SER A 79 5.64 -2.03 11.28
N GLY A 80 5.80 -0.80 11.79
CA GLY A 80 5.74 -0.56 13.23
C GLY A 80 4.38 -0.92 13.84
N CYS A 81 3.28 -0.60 13.13
CA CYS A 81 1.94 -1.03 13.54
C CYS A 81 1.82 -2.56 13.57
N GLN A 82 2.34 -3.27 12.57
CA GLN A 82 2.33 -4.74 12.54
C GLN A 82 3.15 -5.36 13.68
N VAL A 83 4.32 -4.79 14.01
CA VAL A 83 5.11 -5.19 15.18
C VAL A 83 4.32 -4.97 16.47
N GLY A 84 3.70 -3.80 16.64
CA GLY A 84 2.84 -3.52 17.78
C GLY A 84 1.67 -4.49 17.91
N MET A 85 1.00 -4.83 16.81
CA MET A 85 -0.07 -5.84 16.80
C MET A 85 0.40 -7.22 17.29
N LEU A 86 1.63 -7.63 16.93
CA LEU A 86 2.21 -8.89 17.37
C LEU A 86 2.60 -8.85 18.86
N GLU A 87 3.20 -7.76 19.32
CA GLU A 87 3.67 -7.64 20.71
C GLU A 87 2.54 -7.44 21.73
N THR A 88 1.46 -6.79 21.31
CA THR A 88 0.29 -6.51 22.17
C THR A 88 -0.77 -7.60 22.16
N GLY A 89 -0.56 -8.68 21.39
CA GLY A 89 -1.51 -9.79 21.31
C GLY A 89 -2.80 -9.44 20.56
N ALA A 90 -2.76 -8.59 19.54
CA ALA A 90 -3.95 -8.19 18.77
C ALA A 90 -4.70 -9.40 18.15
N PHE A 91 -4.00 -10.52 17.93
CA PHE A 91 -4.61 -11.77 17.51
C PHE A 91 -5.64 -12.31 18.51
N ASP A 92 -5.41 -12.14 19.81
CA ASP A 92 -6.28 -12.66 20.88
C ASP A 92 -7.65 -11.96 20.93
N LEU A 93 -7.79 -10.83 20.21
CA LEU A 93 -9.06 -10.13 20.02
C LEU A 93 -9.94 -10.77 18.94
N LEU A 94 -9.38 -11.67 18.12
CA LEU A 94 -10.11 -12.34 17.06
C LEU A 94 -10.88 -13.56 17.59
N PRO A 95 -12.05 -13.88 16.99
CA PRO A 95 -12.73 -15.14 17.25
C PRO A 95 -11.82 -16.36 16.97
N ALA A 96 -12.05 -17.47 17.69
CA ALA A 96 -11.21 -18.67 17.58
C ALA A 96 -11.21 -19.32 16.18
N ASP A 97 -12.22 -19.05 15.35
CA ASP A 97 -12.33 -19.50 13.96
C ASP A 97 -11.70 -18.53 12.95
N CYS A 98 -11.01 -17.48 13.43
CA CYS A 98 -10.35 -16.48 12.61
C CYS A 98 -8.83 -16.62 12.62
N ALA A 99 -8.19 -16.24 11.51
CA ALA A 99 -6.74 -16.08 11.41
C ALA A 99 -6.35 -14.60 11.25
N LEU A 100 -5.20 -14.23 11.80
CA LEU A 100 -4.50 -12.98 11.51
C LEU A 100 -3.35 -13.26 10.53
N VAL A 101 -3.32 -12.55 9.42
CA VAL A 101 -2.27 -12.65 8.39
C VAL A 101 -1.63 -11.28 8.21
N LEU A 102 -0.37 -11.14 8.57
CA LEU A 102 0.39 -9.90 8.42
C LEU A 102 1.34 -10.02 7.23
N VAL A 103 1.31 -9.06 6.30
CA VAL A 103 2.14 -9.03 5.10
C VAL A 103 3.11 -7.84 5.19
N HIS A 104 4.39 -8.13 5.39
CA HIS A 104 5.48 -7.17 5.56
C HIS A 104 6.57 -7.41 4.49
N ALA A 105 6.64 -6.64 3.42
CA ALA A 105 5.74 -5.61 2.94
C ALA A 105 5.45 -5.90 1.45
N ILE A 106 4.39 -5.33 0.88
CA ILE A 106 3.99 -5.63 -0.50
C ILE A 106 5.02 -5.09 -1.52
N ASN A 107 5.55 -3.89 -1.29
CA ASN A 107 6.60 -3.27 -2.10
C ASN A 107 7.93 -3.18 -1.31
N PRO A 108 8.69 -4.28 -1.17
CA PRO A 108 9.95 -4.23 -0.42
C PRO A 108 10.97 -3.32 -1.10
N TYR A 109 10.96 -3.21 -2.43
CA TYR A 109 11.84 -2.29 -3.16
C TYR A 109 11.58 -0.83 -2.74
N GLY A 110 10.34 -0.38 -2.87
CA GLY A 110 10.03 1.01 -2.55
C GLY A 110 10.28 1.32 -1.07
N PHE A 111 10.09 0.34 -0.19
CA PHE A 111 10.40 0.49 1.23
C PHE A 111 11.91 0.69 1.44
N ALA A 112 12.76 -0.17 0.87
CA ALA A 112 14.22 -0.07 1.01
C ALA A 112 14.82 1.15 0.31
N TRP A 113 14.23 1.59 -0.81
CA TRP A 113 14.73 2.71 -1.63
C TRP A 113 14.04 4.04 -1.35
N LEU A 114 13.16 4.12 -0.34
CA LEU A 114 12.39 5.32 0.03
C LEU A 114 11.54 5.85 -1.14
N ARG A 115 10.87 4.95 -1.85
CA ARG A 115 10.04 5.22 -3.03
C ARG A 115 8.59 4.81 -2.75
N ARG A 116 7.66 5.53 -3.35
CA ARG A 116 6.26 5.11 -3.47
C ARG A 116 6.13 3.82 -4.31
N VAL A 117 6.87 3.78 -5.42
CA VAL A 117 6.74 2.80 -6.52
C VAL A 117 7.69 1.60 -6.39
N THR A 118 7.48 0.57 -7.21
CA THR A 118 8.38 -0.59 -7.32
C THR A 118 9.66 -0.29 -8.10
N GLU A 119 10.53 -1.30 -8.28
CA GLU A 119 11.76 -1.23 -9.06
C GLU A 119 11.55 -0.87 -10.54
N HIS A 120 10.32 -1.02 -11.03
CA HIS A 120 9.92 -0.72 -12.40
C HIS A 120 9.12 0.59 -12.50
N ASN A 121 9.19 1.46 -11.48
CA ASN A 121 8.41 2.69 -11.37
C ASN A 121 6.87 2.47 -11.35
N ILE A 122 6.43 1.27 -10.97
CA ILE A 122 5.01 0.92 -10.93
C ILE A 122 4.39 1.34 -9.59
N ASP A 123 3.29 2.09 -9.63
CA ASP A 123 2.40 2.32 -8.50
C ASP A 123 1.47 1.10 -8.33
N LEU A 124 1.64 0.39 -7.22
CA LEU A 124 0.89 -0.84 -6.95
C LEU A 124 -0.60 -0.62 -6.76
N ASN A 125 -1.01 0.57 -6.33
CA ASN A 125 -2.41 0.93 -6.19
C ASN A 125 -3.09 1.24 -7.53
N ARG A 126 -2.35 1.06 -8.65
CA ARG A 126 -2.85 1.09 -10.02
C ARG A 126 -2.55 -0.21 -10.76
N ASN A 127 -1.65 -1.06 -10.28
CA ASN A 127 -1.20 -2.23 -11.02
C ASN A 127 -2.16 -3.44 -10.97
N ASN A 128 -3.05 -3.54 -9.98
CA ASN A 128 -3.85 -4.75 -9.77
C ASN A 128 -5.16 -4.81 -10.58
N LEU A 129 -5.12 -4.47 -11.88
CA LEU A 129 -6.25 -4.60 -12.81
C LEU A 129 -6.08 -5.77 -13.79
N ASP A 130 -7.08 -6.00 -14.65
CA ASP A 130 -6.99 -6.95 -15.76
C ASP A 130 -6.23 -6.33 -16.95
N HIS A 131 -4.92 -6.55 -17.01
CA HIS A 131 -4.08 -6.05 -18.11
C HIS A 131 -4.47 -6.60 -19.49
N GLY A 132 -5.26 -7.68 -19.58
CA GLY A 132 -5.77 -8.22 -20.84
C GLY A 132 -6.95 -7.44 -21.42
N ALA A 133 -7.67 -6.67 -20.58
CA ALA A 133 -8.81 -5.85 -21.00
C ALA A 133 -8.41 -4.47 -21.55
N GLY A 134 -7.11 -4.15 -21.58
CA GLY A 134 -6.58 -2.83 -21.90
C GLY A 134 -6.37 -1.95 -20.67
N HIS A 135 -5.75 -0.79 -20.88
CA HIS A 135 -5.42 0.15 -19.81
C HIS A 135 -6.31 1.40 -19.87
N PRO A 136 -6.81 1.90 -18.72
CA PRO A 136 -7.51 3.18 -18.69
C PRO A 136 -6.63 4.31 -19.21
N ALA A 137 -7.17 5.11 -20.14
CA ALA A 137 -6.51 6.32 -20.61
C ALA A 137 -6.62 7.43 -19.56
N ASN A 138 -5.61 8.29 -19.49
CA ASN A 138 -5.64 9.52 -18.70
C ASN A 138 -5.09 10.67 -19.56
N GLU A 139 -5.95 11.21 -20.42
CA GLU A 139 -5.62 12.29 -21.36
C GLU A 139 -5.16 13.55 -20.60
N LYS A 140 -5.79 13.86 -19.47
CA LYS A 140 -5.40 14.99 -18.60
C LYS A 140 -3.97 14.84 -18.08
N TYR A 141 -3.55 13.62 -17.71
CA TYR A 141 -2.16 13.37 -17.32
C TYR A 141 -1.19 13.59 -18.49
N ALA A 142 -1.56 13.17 -19.70
CA ALA A 142 -0.72 13.32 -20.88
C ALA A 142 -0.40 14.80 -21.18
N GLU A 143 -1.37 15.71 -20.97
CA GLU A 143 -1.18 17.16 -21.11
C GLU A 143 -0.11 17.72 -20.17
N ILE A 144 -0.06 17.21 -18.93
CA ILE A 144 0.78 17.76 -17.86
C ILE A 144 2.07 16.95 -17.61
N HIS A 145 2.22 15.78 -18.23
CA HIS A 145 3.31 14.84 -17.97
C HIS A 145 4.69 15.49 -18.02
N ALA A 146 4.98 16.23 -19.10
CA ALA A 146 6.28 16.86 -19.31
C ALA A 146 6.64 17.91 -18.24
N TRP A 147 5.64 18.44 -17.52
CA TRP A 147 5.83 19.38 -16.42
C TRP A 147 6.04 18.66 -15.08
N LEU A 148 5.48 17.46 -14.92
CA LEU A 148 5.66 16.62 -13.73
C LEU A 148 7.01 15.89 -13.75
N THR A 149 7.55 15.61 -14.93
CA THR A 149 8.84 14.94 -15.14
C THR A 149 9.81 15.81 -15.96
N PRO A 150 10.15 17.02 -15.49
CA PRO A 150 11.09 17.86 -16.22
C PRO A 150 12.46 17.18 -16.28
N ARG A 151 13.16 17.32 -17.40
CA ARG A 151 14.53 16.81 -17.56
C ARG A 151 15.49 17.44 -16.55
N ASP A 152 15.33 18.75 -16.35
CA ASP A 152 16.12 19.53 -15.41
C ASP A 152 15.29 19.81 -14.15
N TRP A 153 15.74 19.30 -13.00
CA TRP A 153 15.09 19.51 -11.71
C TRP A 153 15.48 20.83 -11.03
N THR A 154 16.45 21.54 -11.59
CA THR A 154 16.91 22.86 -11.17
C THR A 154 17.06 23.79 -12.39
N GLY A 155 16.98 25.10 -12.16
CA GLY A 155 17.17 26.10 -13.20
C GLY A 155 16.00 26.25 -14.19
N PRO A 156 16.24 26.76 -15.41
CA PRO A 156 15.17 27.23 -16.31
C PRO A 156 14.17 26.14 -16.75
N GLY A 157 14.60 24.88 -16.82
CA GLY A 157 13.71 23.76 -17.14
C GLY A 157 12.64 23.57 -16.06
N ARG A 158 13.07 23.55 -14.80
CA ARG A 158 12.18 23.47 -13.63
C ARG A 158 11.26 24.68 -13.53
N GLU A 159 11.78 25.88 -13.72
CA GLU A 159 10.99 27.13 -13.65
C GLU A 159 9.87 27.16 -14.69
N ARG A 160 10.14 26.68 -15.92
CA ARG A 160 9.11 26.56 -16.96
C ARG A 160 8.03 25.53 -16.60
N ALA A 161 8.43 24.40 -16.03
CA ALA A 161 7.49 23.37 -15.58
C ALA A 161 6.58 23.89 -14.46
N ASP A 162 7.17 24.55 -13.44
CA ASP A 162 6.42 25.15 -12.34
C ASP A 162 5.43 26.23 -12.84
N ALA A 163 5.86 27.07 -13.78
CA ALA A 163 5.00 28.08 -14.39
C ALA A 163 3.83 27.47 -15.17
N ALA A 164 4.06 26.35 -15.87
CA ALA A 164 3.03 25.64 -16.63
C ALA A 164 2.02 24.95 -15.69
N ILE A 165 2.49 24.28 -14.64
CA ILE A 165 1.63 23.72 -13.58
C ILE A 165 0.78 24.82 -12.95
N ALA A 166 1.39 25.96 -12.60
CA ALA A 166 0.66 27.08 -12.02
C ALA A 166 -0.37 27.67 -12.98
N ALA A 167 -0.09 27.71 -14.28
CA ALA A 167 -1.06 28.13 -15.30
C ALA A 167 -2.24 27.15 -15.40
N TYR A 168 -1.96 25.86 -15.46
CA TYR A 168 -2.99 24.81 -15.48
C TYR A 168 -3.90 24.87 -14.24
N ILE A 169 -3.32 25.04 -13.05
CA ILE A 169 -4.09 25.18 -11.80
C ILE A 169 -4.95 26.44 -11.81
N ARG A 170 -4.47 27.56 -12.37
CA ARG A 170 -5.29 28.79 -12.51
C ARG A 170 -6.46 28.61 -13.47
N GLU A 171 -6.28 27.84 -14.53
CA GLU A 171 -7.30 27.62 -15.57
C GLU A 171 -8.33 26.56 -15.16
N HIS A 172 -7.89 25.43 -14.63
CA HIS A 172 -8.73 24.26 -14.35
C HIS A 172 -9.02 24.02 -12.87
N GLY A 173 -8.28 24.68 -11.97
CA GLY A 173 -8.39 24.51 -10.53
C GLY A 173 -7.50 23.41 -9.96
N MET A 174 -7.22 23.49 -8.65
CA MET A 174 -6.35 22.52 -7.94
C MET A 174 -6.92 21.10 -7.97
N PHE A 175 -8.24 20.94 -7.81
CA PHE A 175 -8.87 19.62 -7.84
C PHE A 175 -8.71 18.91 -9.19
N ALA A 176 -8.85 19.63 -10.31
CA ALA A 176 -8.65 19.06 -11.64
C ALA A 176 -7.19 18.64 -11.86
N PHE A 177 -6.23 19.44 -11.37
CA PHE A 177 -4.81 19.07 -11.40
C PHE A 177 -4.54 17.80 -10.56
N GLN A 178 -5.06 17.74 -9.34
CA GLN A 178 -4.92 16.57 -8.46
C GLN A 178 -5.54 15.31 -9.09
N GLU A 179 -6.73 15.42 -9.69
CA GLU A 179 -7.39 14.34 -10.43
C GLU A 179 -6.51 13.85 -11.59
N ALA A 180 -5.98 14.78 -12.39
CA ALA A 180 -5.08 14.46 -13.52
C ALA A 180 -3.83 13.70 -13.06
N VAL A 181 -3.16 14.19 -12.01
CA VAL A 181 -1.94 13.59 -11.47
C VAL A 181 -2.20 12.22 -10.84
N SER A 182 -3.20 12.14 -9.95
CA SER A 182 -3.41 10.97 -9.08
C SER A 182 -4.37 9.91 -9.65
N GLY A 183 -5.05 10.18 -10.78
CA GLY A 183 -5.95 9.24 -11.44
C GLY A 183 -5.27 7.95 -11.91
N GLY A 184 -3.94 7.93 -12.01
CA GLY A 184 -3.18 6.82 -12.57
C GLY A 184 -3.08 6.90 -14.09
N GLN A 185 -2.04 6.30 -14.65
CA GLN A 185 -1.77 6.33 -16.09
C GLN A 185 -0.91 5.12 -16.50
N TYR A 186 -0.92 4.79 -17.80
CA TYR A 186 -0.25 3.59 -18.33
C TYR A 186 0.57 3.83 -19.59
N ASP A 187 0.72 5.09 -20.00
CA ASP A 187 1.36 5.47 -21.26
C ASP A 187 2.77 6.03 -21.08
N PHE A 188 3.10 6.48 -19.86
CA PHE A 188 4.37 7.12 -19.51
C PHE A 188 5.09 6.33 -18.42
N PRO A 189 5.95 5.35 -18.75
CA PRO A 189 6.64 4.52 -17.76
C PRO A 189 7.56 5.28 -16.80
N ASP A 190 8.04 6.46 -17.20
CA ASP A 190 8.86 7.39 -16.42
C ASP A 190 8.02 8.39 -15.60
N GLY A 191 6.69 8.36 -15.76
CA GLY A 191 5.74 9.23 -15.11
C GLY A 191 5.42 8.87 -13.66
N LEU A 192 4.75 9.80 -12.98
CA LEU A 192 4.08 9.55 -11.71
C LEU A 192 2.86 8.65 -11.92
N PHE A 193 2.47 7.92 -10.86
CA PHE A 193 1.28 7.05 -10.83
C PHE A 193 1.17 6.06 -12.00
N PHE A 194 2.31 5.64 -12.56
CA PHE A 194 2.37 4.66 -13.64
C PHE A 194 1.92 3.29 -13.14
N GLY A 195 0.88 2.72 -13.73
CA GLY A 195 0.32 1.44 -13.28
C GLY A 195 0.96 0.20 -13.89
N GLY A 196 1.96 0.33 -14.78
CA GLY A 196 2.64 -0.80 -15.42
C GLY A 196 1.85 -1.43 -16.58
N ARG A 197 2.55 -2.10 -17.51
CA ARG A 197 1.90 -2.77 -18.67
C ARG A 197 1.55 -4.24 -18.44
N ALA A 198 2.00 -4.80 -17.31
CA ALA A 198 1.65 -6.13 -16.84
C ALA A 198 1.66 -6.16 -15.30
N LEU A 199 1.17 -7.24 -14.71
CA LEU A 199 1.27 -7.44 -13.27
C LEU A 199 2.74 -7.47 -12.85
N SER A 200 3.09 -6.60 -11.91
CA SER A 200 4.39 -6.59 -11.26
C SER A 200 4.60 -7.82 -10.39
N TRP A 201 5.86 -8.11 -10.03
CA TRP A 201 6.18 -9.19 -9.08
C TRP A 201 5.42 -9.01 -7.75
N SER A 202 5.33 -7.79 -7.23
CA SER A 202 4.60 -7.48 -6.00
C SER A 202 3.11 -7.77 -6.13
N ALA A 203 2.47 -7.41 -7.24
CA ALA A 203 1.05 -7.70 -7.46
C ALA A 203 0.79 -9.21 -7.62
N GLN A 204 1.67 -9.93 -8.32
CA GLN A 204 1.59 -11.40 -8.41
C GLN A 204 1.77 -12.06 -7.05
N THR A 205 2.74 -11.58 -6.26
CA THR A 205 3.02 -12.07 -4.91
C THR A 205 1.83 -11.82 -3.98
N TRP A 206 1.24 -10.63 -4.01
CA TRP A 206 0.02 -10.30 -3.28
C TRP A 206 -1.13 -11.25 -3.63
N ARG A 207 -1.41 -11.46 -4.93
CA ARG A 207 -2.45 -12.40 -5.37
C ARG A 207 -2.21 -13.81 -4.85
N ALA A 208 -0.96 -14.29 -4.92
CA ALA A 208 -0.60 -15.61 -4.41
C ALA A 208 -0.73 -15.71 -2.88
N ILE A 209 -0.45 -14.64 -2.14
CA ILE A 209 -0.66 -14.59 -0.69
C ILE A 209 -2.15 -14.63 -0.35
N VAL A 210 -2.96 -13.81 -1.02
CA VAL A 210 -4.42 -13.80 -0.82
C VAL A 210 -5.01 -15.18 -1.14
N ASP A 211 -4.63 -15.78 -2.27
CA ASP A 211 -5.09 -17.11 -2.65
C ASP A 211 -4.64 -18.21 -1.65
N ALA A 212 -3.42 -18.16 -1.14
CA ALA A 212 -2.93 -19.14 -0.19
C ALA A 212 -3.53 -18.99 1.21
N HIS A 213 -3.64 -17.75 1.70
CA HIS A 213 -3.94 -17.47 3.11
C HIS A 213 -5.42 -17.19 3.38
N CYS A 214 -6.19 -16.81 2.36
CA CYS A 214 -7.63 -16.59 2.46
C CYS A 214 -8.47 -17.72 1.84
N ARG A 215 -7.84 -18.81 1.40
CA ARG A 215 -8.52 -19.97 0.81
C ARG A 215 -9.56 -20.54 1.76
N GLY A 216 -10.80 -20.66 1.30
CA GLY A 216 -11.90 -21.24 2.11
C GLY A 216 -12.50 -20.29 3.14
N ALA A 217 -11.90 -19.12 3.37
CA ALA A 217 -12.45 -18.12 4.27
C ALA A 217 -13.79 -17.60 3.75
N ARG A 218 -14.80 -17.55 4.62
CA ARG A 218 -16.13 -17.03 4.29
C ARG A 218 -16.20 -15.50 4.44
N ARG A 219 -15.27 -14.94 5.22
CA ARG A 219 -15.18 -13.51 5.53
C ARG A 219 -13.70 -13.12 5.50
N VAL A 220 -13.39 -12.08 4.74
CA VAL A 220 -12.04 -11.49 4.71
C VAL A 220 -12.17 -10.01 5.01
N ALA A 221 -11.34 -9.54 5.94
CA ALA A 221 -11.12 -8.13 6.22
C ALA A 221 -9.68 -7.81 5.81
N HIS A 222 -9.51 -6.78 4.97
CA HIS A 222 -8.19 -6.30 4.57
C HIS A 222 -7.98 -4.90 5.12
N LEU A 223 -6.92 -4.72 5.90
CA LEU A 223 -6.41 -3.42 6.32
C LEU A 223 -5.07 -3.18 5.62
N ASP A 224 -4.96 -2.09 4.88
CA ASP A 224 -3.71 -1.67 4.26
C ASP A 224 -3.25 -0.36 4.88
N PHE A 225 -2.07 -0.35 5.47
CA PHE A 225 -1.53 0.85 6.11
C PHE A 225 -0.92 1.79 5.07
N HIS A 226 -1.44 3.02 5.10
CA HIS A 226 -0.97 4.15 4.30
C HIS A 226 -0.69 5.36 5.18
N THR A 227 0.12 6.28 4.68
CA THR A 227 0.37 7.58 5.34
C THR A 227 0.30 8.73 4.33
N GLY A 228 0.20 9.96 4.85
CA GLY A 228 0.26 11.19 4.05
C GLY A 228 -1.04 11.98 3.94
N LEU A 229 -2.16 11.44 4.41
CA LEU A 229 -3.45 12.14 4.50
C LEU A 229 -3.77 12.55 5.94
N GLY A 230 -4.38 13.73 6.09
CA GLY A 230 -4.88 14.23 7.37
C GLY A 230 -3.83 14.85 8.30
N ASP A 231 -4.26 15.14 9.53
CA ASP A 231 -3.42 15.75 10.56
C ASP A 231 -2.32 14.79 11.04
N HIS A 232 -1.17 15.35 11.39
CA HIS A 232 -0.04 14.56 11.89
C HIS A 232 -0.42 13.75 13.14
N GLY A 233 -0.27 12.42 13.06
CA GLY A 233 -0.58 11.49 14.15
C GLY A 233 -2.07 11.11 14.25
N ALA A 234 -2.93 11.67 13.41
CA ALA A 234 -4.30 11.20 13.26
C ALA A 234 -4.35 9.93 12.39
N CYS A 235 -5.37 9.11 12.61
CA CYS A 235 -5.64 7.91 11.82
C CYS A 235 -7.07 7.95 11.32
N GLU A 236 -7.27 7.62 10.04
CA GLU A 236 -8.58 7.54 9.42
C GLU A 236 -8.76 6.17 8.76
N ILE A 237 -9.95 5.58 8.95
CA ILE A 237 -10.33 4.35 8.25
C ILE A 237 -11.06 4.75 6.96
N ILE A 238 -10.44 4.44 5.83
CA ILE A 238 -10.96 4.76 4.51
C ILE A 238 -11.47 3.48 3.84
N SER A 239 -12.68 3.56 3.27
CA SER A 239 -13.23 2.51 2.41
C SER A 239 -13.39 3.05 0.99
N VAL A 240 -12.71 2.38 0.04
CA VAL A 240 -12.81 2.65 -1.40
C VAL A 240 -13.92 1.83 -2.08
N GLU A 241 -14.74 1.13 -1.29
CA GLU A 241 -15.95 0.49 -1.79
C GLU A 241 -16.97 1.57 -2.18
N GLY A 242 -17.57 1.42 -3.36
CA GLY A 242 -18.48 2.41 -3.93
C GLY A 242 -19.52 2.94 -2.94
N ALA A 243 -19.69 4.25 -2.89
CA ALA A 243 -20.58 4.94 -1.97
C ALA A 243 -22.04 4.47 -2.16
N GLY A 244 -22.49 3.57 -1.29
CA GLY A 244 -23.84 2.97 -1.34
C GLY A 244 -23.87 1.48 -1.71
N GLY A 245 -22.73 0.89 -2.06
CA GLY A 245 -22.59 -0.54 -2.29
C GLY A 245 -22.68 -1.38 -1.01
N ALA A 246 -22.89 -2.69 -1.18
CA ALA A 246 -22.89 -3.64 -0.06
C ALA A 246 -21.55 -3.65 0.71
N GLY A 247 -20.44 -3.29 0.06
CA GLY A 247 -19.12 -3.09 0.66
C GLY A 247 -19.08 -1.94 1.66
N ALA A 248 -19.53 -0.74 1.27
CA ALA A 248 -19.60 0.43 2.15
C ALA A 248 -20.47 0.17 3.40
N GLY A 249 -21.61 -0.51 3.23
CA GLY A 249 -22.46 -0.92 4.35
C GLY A 249 -21.75 -1.93 5.28
N ARG A 250 -20.92 -2.83 4.74
CA ARG A 250 -20.13 -3.79 5.52
C ARG A 250 -19.02 -3.09 6.29
N ALA A 251 -18.28 -2.18 5.65
CA ALA A 251 -17.23 -1.39 6.28
C ALA A 251 -17.76 -0.62 7.51
N ARG A 252 -18.92 0.05 7.39
CA ARG A 252 -19.55 0.73 8.53
C ARG A 252 -19.98 -0.22 9.65
N ARG A 253 -20.43 -1.43 9.32
CA ARG A 253 -20.77 -2.45 10.34
C ARG A 253 -19.54 -2.98 11.07
N TRP A 254 -18.40 -3.07 10.39
CA TRP A 254 -17.17 -3.62 10.97
C TRP A 254 -16.33 -2.58 11.71
N TYR A 255 -16.25 -1.36 11.17
CA TYR A 255 -15.34 -0.32 11.67
C TYR A 255 -16.06 0.93 12.20
N GLY A 256 -17.40 0.93 12.18
CA GLY A 256 -18.22 2.01 12.74
C GLY A 256 -18.55 3.13 11.75
N ALA A 257 -19.27 4.14 12.25
CA ALA A 257 -19.78 5.25 11.44
C ALA A 257 -18.69 6.23 10.96
N ALA A 258 -17.50 6.19 11.56
CA ALA A 258 -16.38 7.07 11.25
C ALA A 258 -15.64 6.72 9.96
N VAL A 259 -15.97 5.58 9.31
CA VAL A 259 -15.38 5.19 8.03
C VAL A 259 -15.66 6.25 6.97
N LYS A 260 -14.59 6.78 6.37
CA LYS A 260 -14.63 7.74 5.27
C LYS A 260 -14.55 7.06 3.91
N SER A 261 -14.83 7.81 2.86
CA SER A 261 -14.76 7.38 1.47
C SER A 261 -14.32 8.56 0.59
N PRO A 262 -13.30 8.37 -0.27
CA PRO A 262 -12.90 9.39 -1.23
C PRO A 262 -14.05 9.79 -2.16
N GLU A 263 -14.93 8.85 -2.51
CA GLU A 263 -16.09 9.12 -3.37
C GLU A 263 -17.14 10.04 -2.74
N ARG A 264 -17.25 10.04 -1.40
CA ARG A 264 -18.14 10.95 -0.66
C ARG A 264 -17.48 12.30 -0.38
N ASN A 265 -16.21 12.47 -0.75
CA ASN A 265 -15.40 13.64 -0.43
C ASN A 265 -15.38 13.95 1.08
N ASP A 266 -15.45 12.90 1.92
CA ASP A 266 -15.39 13.01 3.40
C ASP A 266 -14.07 12.47 3.98
N SER A 267 -13.18 11.97 3.11
CA SER A 267 -11.75 11.76 3.34
C SER A 267 -11.01 13.03 2.90
N LEU A 268 -10.00 13.42 3.68
CA LEU A 268 -9.08 14.52 3.34
C LEU A 268 -8.17 14.15 2.18
#